data_AF-A0A177SE22-F1
#
_entry.id   AF-A0A177SE22-F1
#
_cell.length_a   1.000
_cell.length_b   1.000
_cell.length_c   1.000
_cell.angle_alpha   90.00
_cell.angle_beta   90.00
_cell.angle_gamma   90.00
#
_symmetry.space_group_name_H-M   'P 1'
#
loop_
_entity.id
_entity.type
_entity.pdbx_description
1 polymer ?
#
loop_
_entity_poly.entity_id
_entity_poly.type
_entity_poly.pdbx_seq_one_letter_code
_entity_poly.pdbx_strand_id
1 'polypeptide(L)'
;MTRIWIEEYEVTGDLGRLFGHFLDMDDSIKTAYLISPSEGDECITPTKKILFEFLEHRNDFPLYLYFSDEYVLRERHQQFFQQQDVDYTIQTVYPNRKHHLDPLVYFTVELKNKEALRRVVRKTYWLGEENVFYVISNYDNLKFTFEERQHWGFQQYLSVASFDRNPPSVLIKPGHDGCGFFICSNDRSVNSLEKVIRSMPEEIITYQVNDELYEAENEE
;
A
#
# COMPACT_ATOMS: atom_id res chain seq x y z
N MET A 1 20.82 -2.57 13.09
CA MET A 1 19.52 -3.26 12.94
C MET A 1 18.42 -2.24 13.13
N THR A 2 17.41 -2.26 12.28
CA THR A 2 16.25 -1.36 12.32
C THR A 2 15.20 -2.01 13.22
N ARG A 3 14.63 -1.25 14.16
CA ARG A 3 13.56 -1.76 15.04
C ARG A 3 12.21 -1.27 14.57
N ILE A 4 11.22 -2.15 14.60
CA ILE A 4 9.86 -1.85 14.18
C ILE A 4 8.86 -2.18 15.29
N TRP A 5 7.75 -1.46 15.29
CA TRP A 5 6.51 -1.96 15.87
C TRP A 5 5.66 -2.61 14.79
N ILE A 6 4.76 -3.50 15.21
CA ILE A 6 3.66 -3.99 14.38
C ILE A 6 2.36 -3.81 15.14
N GLU A 7 1.37 -3.17 14.54
CA GLU A 7 0.00 -3.13 15.07
C GLU A 7 -0.95 -3.94 14.19
N GLU A 8 -1.86 -4.66 14.82
CA GLU A 8 -2.90 -5.44 14.17
C GLU A 8 -4.21 -4.66 14.12
N TYR A 9 -4.76 -4.50 12.91
CA TYR A 9 -6.04 -3.86 12.68
C TYR A 9 -7.02 -4.87 12.08
N GLU A 10 -8.18 -5.05 12.71
CA GLU A 10 -9.25 -5.84 12.13
C GLU A 10 -9.81 -5.12 10.89
N VAL A 11 -9.81 -5.83 9.75
CA VAL A 11 -10.37 -5.36 8.50
C VAL A 11 -11.88 -5.60 8.55
N THR A 12 -12.64 -4.56 8.89
CA THR A 12 -14.11 -4.61 8.88
C THR A 12 -14.66 -3.64 7.85
N GLY A 13 -15.40 -4.16 6.86
CA GLY A 13 -16.24 -3.40 5.93
C GLY A 13 -15.58 -2.22 5.20
N ASP A 14 -15.54 -1.04 5.84
CA ASP A 14 -15.09 0.24 5.27
C ASP A 14 -13.67 0.58 5.72
N LEU A 15 -12.70 0.00 5.02
CA LEU A 15 -11.29 0.35 5.14
C LEU A 15 -10.97 1.78 4.70
N GLY A 16 -11.93 2.50 4.10
CA GLY A 16 -11.79 3.92 3.78
C GLY A 16 -11.38 4.77 4.97
N ARG A 17 -11.82 4.38 6.19
CA ARG A 17 -11.40 5.05 7.42
C ARG A 17 -9.95 4.78 7.82
N LEU A 18 -9.48 3.55 7.62
CA LEU A 18 -8.11 3.15 7.95
C LEU A 18 -7.11 3.72 6.93
N PHE A 19 -7.55 3.86 5.68
CA PHE A 19 -6.67 4.14 4.55
C PHE A 19 -6.82 5.54 3.95
N GLY A 20 -7.81 6.32 4.36
CA GLY A 20 -8.10 7.63 3.74
C GLY A 20 -8.67 7.53 2.32
N HIS A 21 -8.72 6.32 1.75
CA HIS A 21 -9.26 5.99 0.44
C HIS A 21 -10.06 4.71 0.53
N PHE A 22 -11.20 4.65 -0.16
CA PHE A 22 -12.01 3.45 -0.22
C PHE A 22 -11.28 2.35 -0.98
N LEU A 23 -10.78 1.38 -0.22
CA LEU A 23 -10.22 0.14 -0.71
C LEU A 23 -11.14 -0.98 -0.23
N ASP A 24 -11.92 -1.55 -1.13
CA ASP A 24 -12.70 -2.73 -0.78
C ASP A 24 -11.73 -3.89 -0.50
N MET A 25 -11.89 -4.52 0.65
CA MET A 25 -11.38 -5.85 0.99
C MET A 25 -12.55 -6.73 1.43
N ASP A 26 -12.59 -7.99 0.99
CA ASP A 26 -13.58 -8.94 1.47
C ASP A 26 -13.07 -9.68 2.72
N ASP A 27 -13.90 -10.55 3.26
CA ASP A 27 -13.64 -11.31 4.48
C ASP A 27 -12.46 -12.30 4.39
N SER A 28 -11.80 -12.44 3.22
CA SER A 28 -10.58 -13.25 3.08
C SER A 28 -9.36 -12.60 3.71
N ILE A 29 -9.33 -11.27 3.83
CA ILE A 29 -8.30 -10.52 4.54
C ILE A 29 -8.95 -9.93 5.78
N LYS A 30 -8.70 -10.56 6.93
CA LYS A 30 -9.31 -10.18 8.21
C LYS A 30 -8.47 -9.21 9.02
N THR A 31 -7.18 -9.11 8.71
CA THR A 31 -6.23 -8.34 9.49
C THR A 31 -5.30 -7.58 8.56
N ALA A 32 -5.08 -6.31 8.87
CA ALA A 32 -4.04 -5.47 8.30
C ALA A 32 -2.95 -5.26 9.36
N TYR A 33 -1.69 -5.30 8.95
CA TYR A 33 -0.55 -5.13 9.84
C TYR A 33 0.14 -3.81 9.55
N LEU A 34 0.06 -2.84 10.46
CA LEU A 34 0.79 -1.58 10.34
C LEU A 34 2.21 -1.74 10.87
N ILE A 35 3.19 -1.62 9.99
CA ILE A 35 4.61 -1.65 10.32
C ILE A 35 5.11 -0.22 10.40
N SER A 36 5.68 0.14 11.54
CA SER A 36 6.19 1.48 11.82
C SER A 36 7.57 1.42 12.44
N PRO A 37 8.45 2.39 12.19
CA PRO A 37 9.70 2.51 12.93
C PRO A 37 9.42 2.71 14.42
N SER A 38 10.15 2.03 15.31
CA SER A 38 9.91 2.10 16.76
C SER A 38 10.61 3.27 17.46
N GLU A 39 11.53 3.97 16.78
CA GLU A 39 12.38 4.99 17.36
C GLU A 39 12.52 6.20 16.42
N GLY A 40 12.57 7.40 17.01
CA GLY A 40 12.88 8.66 16.34
C GLY A 40 11.67 9.56 16.10
N ASP A 41 11.91 10.87 16.07
CA ASP A 41 10.89 11.90 15.79
C ASP A 41 10.54 11.98 14.29
N GLU A 42 11.41 11.44 13.41
CA GLU A 42 11.21 11.41 11.96
C GLU A 42 10.71 10.02 11.52
N CYS A 43 9.46 9.91 11.07
CA CYS A 43 8.87 8.62 10.67
C CYS A 43 9.14 8.25 9.20
N ILE A 44 9.25 9.23 8.28
CA ILE A 44 9.15 8.99 6.83
C ILE A 44 10.39 8.29 6.29
N THR A 45 11.58 8.82 6.59
CA THR A 45 12.84 8.26 6.08
C THR A 45 13.06 6.82 6.58
N PRO A 46 12.87 6.51 7.88
CA PRO A 46 12.91 5.13 8.36
C PRO A 46 11.85 4.23 7.71
N THR A 47 10.61 4.71 7.54
CA THR A 47 9.53 3.96 6.87
C THR A 47 9.93 3.54 5.46
N LYS A 48 10.43 4.49 4.65
CA LYS A 48 10.91 4.20 3.29
C LYS A 48 12.00 3.14 3.30
N LYS A 49 12.95 3.24 4.22
CA LYS A 49 14.04 2.26 4.36
C LYS A 49 13.49 0.87 4.65
N ILE A 50 12.62 0.73 5.66
CA ILE A 50 11.99 -0.53 6.03
C ILE A 50 11.20 -1.12 4.85
N LEU A 51 10.43 -0.29 4.14
CA LEU A 51 9.66 -0.70 2.98
C LEU A 51 10.54 -1.27 1.85
N PHE A 52 11.65 -0.59 1.53
CA PHE A 52 12.58 -1.07 0.51
C PHE A 52 13.25 -2.38 0.94
N GLU A 53 13.74 -2.45 2.18
CA GLU A 53 14.38 -3.66 2.72
C GLU A 53 13.41 -4.86 2.67
N PHE A 54 12.16 -4.65 3.09
CA PHE A 54 11.10 -5.67 3.05
C PHE A 54 10.78 -6.14 1.63
N LEU A 55 10.48 -5.22 0.71
CA LEU A 55 10.11 -5.56 -0.68
C LEU A 55 11.28 -6.22 -1.43
N GLU A 56 12.51 -5.76 -1.21
CA GLU A 56 13.69 -6.34 -1.84
C GLU A 56 14.08 -7.70 -1.26
N HIS A 57 13.80 -7.94 0.02
CA HIS A 57 13.99 -9.24 0.67
C HIS A 57 13.00 -10.28 0.11
N ARG A 58 11.72 -9.91 0.03
CA ARG A 58 10.68 -10.79 -0.55
C ARG A 58 10.94 -11.13 -2.00
N ASN A 59 11.41 -10.16 -2.80
CA ASN A 59 11.82 -10.37 -4.19
C ASN A 59 10.69 -10.95 -5.09
N ASP A 60 9.43 -10.59 -4.81
CA ASP A 60 8.23 -11.05 -5.54
C ASP A 60 7.98 -10.27 -6.85
N PHE A 61 9.03 -9.90 -7.58
CA PHE A 61 8.87 -9.11 -8.80
C PHE A 61 8.18 -9.91 -9.92
N PRO A 62 7.37 -9.26 -10.79
CA PRO A 62 7.10 -7.82 -10.82
C PRO A 62 6.17 -7.34 -9.70
N LEU A 63 6.41 -6.12 -9.21
CA LEU A 63 5.48 -5.41 -8.34
C LEU A 63 4.67 -4.40 -9.16
N TYR A 64 3.42 -4.17 -8.80
CA TYR A 64 2.51 -3.22 -9.43
C TYR A 64 2.27 -2.07 -8.47
N LEU A 65 2.72 -0.87 -8.87
CA LEU A 65 2.48 0.36 -8.14
C LEU A 65 1.26 1.07 -8.73
N TYR A 66 0.29 1.38 -7.87
CA TYR A 66 -0.92 2.11 -8.21
C TYR A 66 -0.93 3.47 -7.52
N PHE A 67 -1.30 4.53 -8.25
CA PHE A 67 -1.58 5.82 -7.63
C PHE A 67 -2.56 6.69 -8.43
N SER A 68 -3.30 7.58 -7.75
CA SER A 68 -4.14 8.60 -8.38
C SER A 68 -3.31 9.84 -8.79
N ASP A 69 -3.67 10.45 -9.91
CA ASP A 69 -3.11 11.73 -10.36
C ASP A 69 -3.98 12.91 -9.89
N GLU A 70 -3.98 13.16 -8.59
CA GLU A 70 -4.79 14.24 -7.98
C GLU A 70 -4.19 15.64 -8.21
N TYR A 71 -2.89 15.72 -8.54
CA TYR A 71 -2.18 16.97 -8.78
C TYR A 71 -2.05 17.35 -10.25
N VAL A 72 -2.73 16.64 -11.16
CA VAL A 72 -2.71 16.90 -12.61
C VAL A 72 -1.27 16.87 -13.16
N LEU A 73 -0.47 15.92 -12.70
CA LEU A 73 0.93 15.71 -13.08
C LEU A 73 1.11 14.58 -14.11
N ARG A 74 0.02 14.11 -14.73
CA ARG A 74 0.00 13.04 -15.75
C ARG A 74 1.17 13.11 -16.72
N GLU A 75 1.35 14.23 -17.43
CA GLU A 75 2.39 14.36 -18.45
C GLU A 75 3.79 14.19 -17.86
N ARG A 76 4.03 14.75 -16.67
CA ARG A 76 5.31 14.63 -15.95
C ARG A 76 5.58 13.19 -15.53
N HIS A 77 4.57 12.47 -15.05
CA HIS A 77 4.69 11.06 -14.70
C HIS A 77 4.96 10.20 -15.94
N GLN A 78 4.24 10.42 -17.04
CA GLN A 78 4.45 9.69 -18.29
C GLN A 78 5.87 9.90 -18.85
N GLN A 79 6.36 11.14 -18.88
CA GLN A 79 7.72 11.45 -19.30
C GLN A 79 8.76 10.75 -18.41
N PHE A 80 8.56 10.78 -17.09
CA PHE A 80 9.44 10.09 -16.16
C PHE A 80 9.48 8.58 -16.41
N PHE A 81 8.33 7.91 -16.53
CA PHE A 81 8.30 6.45 -16.74
C PHE A 81 8.91 6.05 -18.09
N GLN A 82 8.65 6.83 -19.15
CA GLN A 82 9.30 6.64 -20.45
C GLN A 82 10.83 6.79 -20.37
N GLN A 83 11.32 7.80 -19.65
CA GLN A 83 12.76 8.01 -19.45
C GLN A 83 13.42 6.90 -18.62
N GLN A 84 12.66 6.27 -17.72
CA GLN A 84 13.16 5.20 -16.85
C GLN A 84 13.01 3.79 -17.43
N ASP A 85 12.44 3.68 -18.64
CA ASP A 85 12.12 2.42 -19.32
C ASP A 85 11.26 1.49 -18.45
N VAL A 86 10.19 2.05 -17.89
CA VAL A 86 9.25 1.35 -17.00
C VAL A 86 7.88 1.30 -17.66
N ASP A 87 7.28 0.10 -17.69
CA ASP A 87 5.95 -0.11 -18.24
C ASP A 87 4.88 0.47 -17.30
N TYR A 88 3.88 1.11 -17.90
CA TYR A 88 2.76 1.66 -17.17
C TYR A 88 1.47 1.68 -18.01
N THR A 89 0.35 1.65 -17.33
CA THR A 89 -0.97 1.90 -17.90
C THR A 89 -1.65 3.06 -17.18
N ILE A 90 -2.61 3.68 -17.85
CA ILE A 90 -3.42 4.78 -17.30
C ILE A 90 -4.88 4.40 -17.45
N GLN A 91 -5.60 4.40 -16.34
CA GLN A 91 -7.04 4.27 -16.30
C GLN A 91 -7.66 5.64 -15.99
N THR A 92 -8.63 6.07 -16.79
CA THR A 92 -9.49 7.23 -16.45
C THR A 92 -10.86 6.70 -16.08
N VAL A 93 -11.28 6.96 -14.84
CA VAL A 93 -12.58 6.56 -14.31
C VAL A 93 -13.48 7.79 -14.37
N TYR A 94 -14.62 7.64 -15.02
CA TYR A 94 -15.60 8.71 -15.14
C TYR A 94 -16.72 8.49 -14.13
N PRO A 95 -17.13 9.55 -13.41
CA PRO A 95 -18.35 9.48 -12.62
C PRO A 95 -19.56 9.33 -13.57
N ASN A 96 -20.62 8.67 -13.11
CA ASN A 96 -21.87 8.61 -13.85
C ASN A 96 -22.40 10.03 -14.15
N ARG A 97 -23.07 10.22 -15.29
CA ARG A 97 -23.53 11.53 -15.83
C ARG A 97 -24.40 12.36 -14.87
N LYS A 98 -24.94 11.75 -13.81
CA LYS A 98 -25.71 12.44 -12.78
C LYS A 98 -24.85 13.23 -11.79
N HIS A 99 -23.55 12.95 -11.71
CA HIS A 99 -22.63 13.59 -10.79
C HIS A 99 -21.68 14.52 -11.56
N HIS A 100 -21.60 15.78 -11.15
CA HIS A 100 -20.69 16.79 -11.72
C HIS A 100 -19.28 16.70 -11.09
N LEU A 101 -18.74 15.49 -10.98
CA LEU A 101 -17.39 15.26 -10.48
C LEU A 101 -16.41 15.19 -11.65
N ASP A 102 -15.18 15.63 -11.43
CA ASP A 102 -14.12 15.47 -12.41
C ASP A 102 -13.72 13.98 -12.52
N PRO A 103 -13.33 13.51 -13.71
CA PRO A 103 -12.82 12.16 -13.86
C PRO A 103 -11.51 11.99 -13.10
N LEU A 104 -11.33 10.81 -12.49
CA LEU A 104 -10.09 10.47 -11.80
C LEU A 104 -9.18 9.67 -12.71
N VAL A 105 -7.89 9.96 -12.63
CA VAL A 105 -6.84 9.31 -13.41
C VAL A 105 -6.00 8.46 -12.46
N TYR A 106 -5.83 7.19 -12.78
CA TYR A 106 -5.01 6.26 -12.03
C TYR A 106 -3.90 5.72 -12.91
N PHE A 107 -2.69 5.65 -12.34
CA PHE A 107 -1.55 4.97 -12.93
C PHE A 107 -1.44 3.57 -12.35
N THR A 108 -1.09 2.61 -13.21
CA THR A 108 -0.54 1.31 -12.79
C THR A 108 0.85 1.20 -13.40
N VAL A 109 1.87 0.98 -12.59
CA VAL A 109 3.27 0.96 -13.00
C VAL A 109 3.88 -0.39 -12.66
N GLU A 110 4.41 -1.09 -13.65
CA GLU A 110 5.02 -2.41 -13.49
C GLU A 110 6.51 -2.29 -13.15
N LEU A 111 6.86 -2.63 -11.92
CA LEU A 111 8.20 -2.62 -11.38
C LEU A 111 8.81 -4.01 -11.53
N LYS A 112 9.61 -4.24 -12.59
CA LYS A 112 10.13 -5.58 -12.93
C LYS A 112 11.28 -6.08 -12.05
N ASN A 113 11.93 -5.20 -11.29
CA ASN A 113 13.11 -5.52 -10.47
C ASN A 113 13.37 -4.46 -9.38
N LYS A 114 14.37 -4.74 -8.54
CA LYS A 114 14.81 -3.89 -7.43
C LYS A 114 15.22 -2.49 -7.90
N GLU A 115 15.86 -2.39 -9.07
CA GLU A 115 16.30 -1.12 -9.62
C GLU A 115 15.10 -0.26 -10.05
N ALA A 116 14.10 -0.84 -10.72
CA ALA A 116 12.86 -0.16 -11.07
C ALA A 116 12.10 0.29 -9.83
N LEU A 117 11.97 -0.59 -8.82
CA LEU A 117 11.40 -0.27 -7.52
C LEU A 117 12.08 0.95 -6.89
N ARG A 118 13.41 0.93 -6.75
CA ARG A 118 14.18 2.03 -6.17
C ARG A 118 14.00 3.33 -6.95
N ARG A 119 14.06 3.31 -8.28
CA ARG A 119 13.96 4.54 -9.10
C ARG A 119 12.57 5.14 -9.04
N VAL A 120 11.54 4.32 -9.21
CA VAL A 120 10.15 4.77 -9.28
C VAL A 120 9.64 5.16 -7.90
N VAL A 121 9.66 4.24 -6.93
CA VAL A 121 9.06 4.49 -5.61
C VAL A 121 9.77 5.63 -4.89
N ARG A 122 11.11 5.77 -4.97
CA ARG A 122 11.79 6.94 -4.38
C ARG A 122 11.31 8.26 -4.99
N LYS A 123 10.92 8.27 -6.25
CA LYS A 123 10.45 9.47 -6.96
C LYS A 123 8.98 9.78 -6.68
N THR A 124 8.17 8.78 -6.37
CA THR A 124 6.72 8.90 -6.28
C THR A 124 6.14 8.70 -4.88
N TYR A 125 6.92 8.22 -3.90
CA TYR A 125 6.43 7.94 -2.54
C TYR A 125 5.84 9.17 -1.83
N TRP A 126 6.27 10.39 -2.22
CA TRP A 126 5.69 11.64 -1.70
C TRP A 126 4.18 11.75 -1.93
N LEU A 127 3.61 11.04 -2.91
CA LEU A 127 2.17 10.94 -3.09
C LEU A 127 1.50 10.25 -1.88
N GLY A 128 2.09 9.17 -1.37
CA GLY A 128 1.64 8.52 -0.14
C GLY A 128 1.85 9.40 1.10
N GLU A 129 2.90 10.24 1.11
CA GLU A 129 3.13 11.24 2.17
C GLU A 129 2.02 12.31 2.20
N GLU A 130 1.51 12.70 1.04
CA GLU A 130 0.39 13.64 0.92
C GLU A 130 -0.98 12.96 1.04
N ASN A 131 -1.01 11.69 1.47
CA ASN A 131 -2.23 10.90 1.60
C ASN A 131 -3.00 10.73 0.27
N VAL A 132 -2.36 10.85 -0.89
CA VAL A 132 -2.91 10.47 -2.20
C VAL A 132 -3.03 8.95 -2.27
N PHE A 133 -3.96 8.42 -3.08
CA PHE A 133 -4.05 6.97 -3.28
C PHE A 133 -2.71 6.46 -3.81
N TYR A 134 -2.05 5.59 -3.03
CA TYR A 134 -0.73 5.04 -3.36
C TYR A 134 -0.60 3.64 -2.77
N VAL A 135 -0.50 2.62 -3.61
CA VAL A 135 -0.52 1.21 -3.20
C VAL A 135 0.46 0.39 -4.02
N ILE A 136 1.17 -0.55 -3.41
CA ILE A 136 2.04 -1.52 -4.10
C ILE A 136 1.44 -2.91 -3.92
N SER A 137 1.33 -3.70 -4.98
CA SER A 137 0.97 -5.12 -4.91
C SER A 137 1.93 -6.01 -5.69
N ASN A 138 1.98 -7.30 -5.39
CA ASN A 138 2.73 -8.29 -6.17
C ASN A 138 1.91 -8.90 -7.34
N TYR A 139 0.67 -8.45 -7.54
CA TYR A 139 -0.16 -8.83 -8.70
C TYR A 139 -0.83 -7.60 -9.32
N ASP A 140 -1.12 -7.67 -10.63
CA ASP A 140 -1.97 -6.68 -11.28
C ASP A 140 -3.44 -6.96 -10.97
N ASN A 141 -3.91 -6.52 -9.81
CA ASN A 141 -5.19 -6.96 -9.28
C ASN A 141 -6.02 -5.84 -8.64
N LEU A 142 -5.69 -4.57 -8.90
CA LEU A 142 -6.57 -3.46 -8.51
C LEU A 142 -7.40 -2.98 -9.70
N LYS A 143 -8.67 -2.68 -9.43
CA LYS A 143 -9.58 -2.01 -10.37
C LYS A 143 -10.17 -0.78 -9.71
N PHE A 144 -10.38 0.27 -10.49
CA PHE A 144 -10.98 1.51 -10.01
C PHE A 144 -12.36 1.72 -10.63
N THR A 145 -13.35 2.00 -9.79
CA THR A 145 -14.75 2.27 -10.15
C THR A 145 -15.27 3.47 -9.35
N PHE A 146 -16.42 4.03 -9.76
CA PHE A 146 -17.19 4.93 -8.89
C PHE A 146 -18.45 4.23 -8.40
N GLU A 147 -18.69 4.32 -7.10
CA GLU A 147 -19.83 3.68 -6.44
C GLU A 147 -20.51 4.63 -5.44
N GLU A 148 -21.82 4.46 -5.25
CA GLU A 148 -22.54 5.13 -4.17
C GLU A 148 -22.24 4.39 -2.86
N ARG A 149 -21.62 5.08 -1.91
CA ARG A 149 -21.23 4.53 -0.60
C ARG A 149 -21.65 5.50 0.51
N GLN A 150 -21.97 4.93 1.67
CA GLN A 150 -22.22 5.73 2.87
C GLN A 150 -20.88 6.15 3.49
N HIS A 151 -20.60 7.45 3.52
CA HIS A 151 -19.39 8.01 4.12
C HIS A 151 -19.76 9.16 5.06
N TRP A 152 -19.22 9.14 6.29
CA TRP A 152 -19.56 10.10 7.36
C TRP A 152 -21.07 10.29 7.59
N GLY A 153 -21.87 9.24 7.37
CA GLY A 153 -23.32 9.28 7.53
C GLY A 153 -24.10 9.78 6.31
N PHE A 154 -23.45 10.19 5.24
CA PHE A 154 -24.07 10.66 4.00
C PHE A 154 -23.85 9.67 2.85
N GLN A 155 -24.81 9.54 1.95
CA GLN A 155 -24.61 8.86 0.67
C GLN A 155 -23.75 9.75 -0.23
N GLN A 156 -22.60 9.25 -0.64
CA GLN A 156 -21.65 9.94 -1.50
C GLN A 156 -21.28 9.03 -2.67
N TYR A 157 -21.05 9.64 -3.83
CA TYR A 157 -20.56 8.92 -5.01
C TYR A 157 -19.05 9.07 -5.05
N LEU A 158 -18.34 7.97 -4.81
CA LEU A 158 -16.93 7.96 -4.44
C LEU A 158 -16.16 6.99 -5.33
N SER A 159 -14.90 7.29 -5.56
CA SER A 159 -14.00 6.34 -6.22
C SER A 159 -13.65 5.22 -5.25
N VAL A 160 -13.72 3.99 -5.73
CA VAL A 160 -13.44 2.79 -4.97
C VAL A 160 -12.37 1.99 -5.72
N ALA A 161 -11.30 1.64 -5.00
CA ALA A 161 -10.35 0.64 -5.45
C ALA A 161 -10.83 -0.74 -4.99
N SER A 162 -11.02 -1.66 -5.93
CA SER A 162 -11.39 -3.04 -5.65
C SER A 162 -10.20 -3.95 -5.89
N PHE A 163 -9.79 -4.65 -4.85
CA PHE A 163 -8.70 -5.62 -4.88
C PHE A 163 -9.21 -7.01 -5.28
N ASP A 164 -8.72 -7.58 -6.39
CA ASP A 164 -9.01 -8.97 -6.79
C ASP A 164 -8.09 -9.93 -6.02
N ARG A 165 -8.73 -10.77 -5.20
CA ARG A 165 -8.12 -11.65 -4.20
C ARG A 165 -8.11 -13.11 -4.65
N ASN A 166 -8.44 -13.40 -5.90
CA ASN A 166 -8.26 -14.74 -6.45
C ASN A 166 -6.78 -15.19 -6.42
N PRO A 167 -5.80 -14.33 -6.80
CA PRO A 167 -4.39 -14.65 -6.59
C PRO A 167 -3.97 -14.52 -5.11
N PRO A 168 -2.93 -15.25 -4.67
CA PRO A 168 -2.29 -15.07 -3.37
C PRO A 168 -1.43 -13.80 -3.38
N SER A 169 -2.03 -12.69 -2.97
CA SER A 169 -1.51 -11.35 -3.16
C SER A 169 -1.22 -10.64 -1.84
N VAL A 170 -0.18 -9.83 -1.89
CA VAL A 170 0.23 -8.88 -0.87
C VAL A 170 -0.08 -7.48 -1.38
N LEU A 171 -0.75 -6.69 -0.57
CA LEU A 171 -1.02 -5.29 -0.80
C LEU A 171 -0.34 -4.48 0.29
N ILE A 172 0.45 -3.50 -0.13
CA ILE A 172 1.15 -2.57 0.76
C ILE A 172 0.63 -1.17 0.52
N LYS A 173 0.24 -0.50 1.59
CA LYS A 173 -0.22 0.88 1.54
C LYS A 173 0.52 1.72 2.58
N PRO A 174 1.10 2.87 2.22
CA PRO A 174 1.62 3.83 3.20
C PRO A 174 0.55 4.22 4.23
N GLY A 175 0.98 4.34 5.48
CA GLY A 175 0.17 4.90 6.55
C GLY A 175 -0.05 6.40 6.37
N HIS A 176 -0.78 7.00 7.31
CA HIS A 176 -1.07 8.44 7.27
C HIS A 176 0.22 9.26 7.26
N ASP A 177 0.26 10.30 6.43
CA ASP A 177 1.43 11.17 6.20
C ASP A 177 2.71 10.42 5.76
N GLY A 178 2.55 9.20 5.23
CA GLY A 178 3.66 8.33 4.84
C GLY A 178 4.43 7.70 6.01
N CYS A 179 3.92 7.84 7.25
CA CYS A 179 4.45 7.17 8.44
C CYS A 179 3.97 5.71 8.49
N GLY A 180 4.91 4.77 8.50
CA GLY A 180 4.61 3.35 8.47
C GLY A 180 3.93 2.90 7.18
N PHE A 181 3.66 1.60 7.08
CA PHE A 181 2.84 1.06 6.00
C PHE A 181 2.06 -0.17 6.47
N PHE A 182 0.87 -0.32 5.91
CA PHE A 182 0.03 -1.48 6.11
C PHE A 182 0.42 -2.60 5.15
N ILE A 183 0.44 -3.83 5.66
CA ILE A 183 0.40 -5.06 4.87
C ILE A 183 -0.99 -5.66 5.00
N CYS A 184 -1.64 -5.89 3.87
CA CYS A 184 -2.90 -6.60 3.74
C CYS A 184 -2.69 -7.76 2.77
N SER A 185 -2.98 -8.99 3.18
CA SER A 185 -2.58 -10.15 2.38
C SER A 185 -3.45 -11.38 2.61
N ASN A 186 -3.74 -12.08 1.51
CA ASN A 186 -4.23 -13.46 1.51
C ASN A 186 -3.11 -14.47 1.13
N ASP A 187 -1.90 -14.00 0.83
CA ASP A 187 -0.71 -14.82 0.61
C ASP A 187 -0.31 -15.51 1.92
N ARG A 188 -0.20 -16.84 1.87
CA ARG A 188 0.18 -17.68 3.00
C ARG A 188 1.56 -17.39 3.56
N SER A 189 2.41 -16.63 2.89
CA SER A 189 3.71 -16.19 3.41
C SER A 189 3.60 -15.04 4.41
N VAL A 190 2.50 -14.26 4.40
CA VAL A 190 2.33 -13.03 5.22
C VAL A 190 0.87 -12.75 5.61
N ASN A 191 0.08 -13.79 5.84
CA ASN A 191 -1.34 -13.66 6.23
C ASN A 191 -1.61 -13.86 7.74
N SER A 192 -0.57 -13.88 8.57
CA SER A 192 -0.67 -13.87 10.02
C SER A 192 0.49 -13.07 10.62
N LEU A 193 0.36 -12.59 11.86
CA LEU A 193 1.41 -11.85 12.55
C LEU A 193 2.76 -12.60 12.56
N GLU A 194 2.75 -13.86 13.01
CA GLU A 194 3.94 -14.72 13.04
C GLU A 194 4.64 -14.81 11.68
N LYS A 195 3.86 -14.88 10.60
CA LYS A 195 4.38 -14.96 9.23
C LYS A 195 4.89 -13.62 8.72
N VAL A 196 4.22 -12.52 9.06
CA VAL A 196 4.72 -11.17 8.79
C VAL A 196 6.08 -10.99 9.46
N ILE A 197 6.20 -11.33 10.75
CA ILE A 197 7.46 -11.25 11.50
C ILE A 197 8.54 -12.11 10.85
N ARG A 198 8.24 -13.38 10.53
CA ARG A 198 9.20 -14.29 9.85
C ARG A 198 9.60 -13.85 8.44
N SER A 199 8.78 -13.05 7.78
CA SER A 199 9.06 -12.54 6.43
C SER A 199 9.92 -11.27 6.42
N MET A 200 10.20 -10.70 7.60
CA MET A 200 11.09 -9.54 7.71
C MET A 200 12.53 -9.96 7.44
N PRO A 201 13.33 -9.10 6.78
CA PRO A 201 14.77 -9.31 6.66
C PRO A 201 15.43 -9.31 8.04
N GLU A 202 16.54 -10.05 8.19
CA GLU A 202 17.26 -10.23 9.46
C GLU A 202 17.73 -8.89 10.08
N GLU A 203 17.94 -7.87 9.25
CA GLU A 203 18.32 -6.53 9.71
C GLU A 203 17.18 -5.78 10.40
N ILE A 204 15.94 -6.26 10.28
CA ILE A 204 14.72 -5.69 10.87
C ILE A 204 14.27 -6.56 12.05
N ILE A 205 14.24 -5.95 13.23
CA ILE A 205 13.83 -6.60 14.48
C ILE A 205 12.45 -6.10 14.89
N THR A 206 11.53 -7.03 15.10
CA THR A 206 10.25 -6.73 15.74
C THR A 206 10.50 -6.45 17.23
N TYR A 207 10.28 -5.21 17.64
CA TYR A 207 10.52 -4.75 19.01
C TYR A 207 9.24 -4.75 19.85
N GLN A 208 8.11 -4.43 19.23
CA GLN A 208 6.82 -4.30 19.88
C GLN A 208 5.71 -4.80 18.96
N VAL A 209 4.72 -5.48 19.52
CA VAL A 209 3.47 -5.84 18.83
C VAL A 209 2.31 -5.25 19.62
N ASN A 210 1.45 -4.48 18.95
CA ASN A 210 0.40 -3.69 19.57
C ASN A 210 1.02 -2.85 20.71
N ASP A 211 0.51 -2.95 21.94
CA ASP A 211 1.01 -2.22 23.11
C ASP A 211 2.03 -3.01 23.96
N GLU A 212 2.52 -4.16 23.48
CA GLU A 212 3.37 -5.08 24.25
C GLU A 212 4.75 -5.31 23.60
N LEU A 213 5.80 -5.36 24.44
CA LEU A 213 7.14 -5.71 23.96
C LEU A 213 7.13 -7.12 23.38
N TYR A 214 7.75 -7.28 22.22
CA TYR A 214 7.80 -8.56 21.56
C TYR A 214 8.92 -9.42 22.15
N GLU A 215 8.54 -10.47 22.87
CA GLU A 215 9.46 -11.54 23.29
C GLU A 215 9.34 -12.68 22.28
N ALA A 216 10.39 -12.90 21.48
CA ALA A 216 10.42 -14.06 20.60
C ALA A 216 10.37 -15.33 21.45
N GLU A 217 9.38 -16.20 21.21
CA GLU A 217 9.38 -17.54 21.80
C GLU A 217 10.69 -18.22 21.37
N ASN A 218 11.55 -18.54 22.33
CA ASN A 218 12.77 -19.29 22.05
C ASN A 218 12.36 -20.63 21.43
N GLU A 219 12.73 -20.88 20.18
CA GLU A 219 12.58 -22.21 19.56
C GLU A 219 13.45 -23.19 20.37
N GLU A 220 12.81 -24.06 21.17
CA GLU A 220 13.42 -25.24 21.78
C GLU A 220 13.73 -26.34 20.74
#